data_AF-A0A7K1KGI2-F1
#
_entry.id   AF-A0A7K1KGI2-F1
#
_cell.length_a   1.000
_cell.length_b   1.000
_cell.length_c   1.000
_cell.angle_alpha   90.00
_cell.angle_beta   90.00
_cell.angle_gamma   90.00
#
_symmetry.space_group_name_H-M   'P 1'
#
loop_
_entity.id
_entity.type
_entity.pdbx_description
1 polymer ?
#
loop_
_entity_poly.entity_id
_entity_poly.type
_entity_poly.pdbx_seq_one_letter_code
_entity_poly.pdbx_strand_id
1 'polypeptide(L)'
;MSMAFVSPDQINCTIDFKGIDSIICGGNVRGIPASVKGTGCPDVRRDGAEPYRITRGEDDCVPARYAPMEVGQKLIGERGTCAVGEGGLVACIEADHKHGFVLQPSGSWTF
;
A
#
# COMPACT_ATOMS: atom_id res chain seq x y z
N MET A 1 15.98 2.16 -7.84
CA MET A 1 15.03 2.69 -8.85
C MET A 1 13.66 2.35 -8.33
N SER A 2 12.71 3.29 -8.25
CA SER A 2 11.39 2.97 -7.71
C SER A 2 10.59 2.13 -8.72
N MET A 3 9.85 1.16 -8.22
CA MET A 3 8.96 0.29 -9.00
C MET A 3 7.52 0.54 -8.56
N ALA A 4 6.55 0.41 -9.46
CA ALA A 4 5.15 0.64 -9.10
C ALA A 4 4.21 -0.30 -9.85
N PHE A 5 3.08 -0.60 -9.21
CA PHE A 5 2.01 -1.39 -9.79
C PHE A 5 0.62 -0.87 -9.39
N VAL A 6 -0.40 -1.34 -10.09
CA VAL A 6 -1.81 -1.16 -9.71
C VAL A 6 -2.52 -2.52 -9.70
N SER A 7 -3.25 -2.83 -8.63
CA SER A 7 -4.05 -4.05 -8.51
C SER A 7 -5.38 -3.92 -9.26
N PRO A 8 -6.11 -5.03 -9.51
CA PRO A 8 -7.43 -4.98 -10.14
C PRO A 8 -8.43 -4.11 -9.38
N ASP A 9 -8.34 -4.08 -8.05
CA ASP A 9 -9.20 -3.28 -7.17
C ASP A 9 -8.79 -1.80 -7.08
N GLN A 10 -7.85 -1.34 -7.91
CA GLN A 10 -7.34 0.03 -7.93
C GLN A 10 -6.59 0.42 -6.65
N ILE A 11 -5.86 -0.52 -6.06
CA ILE A 11 -4.83 -0.22 -5.08
C ILE A 11 -3.52 -0.05 -5.83
N ASN A 12 -2.91 1.12 -5.71
CA ASN A 12 -1.66 1.43 -6.36
C ASN A 12 -0.52 1.52 -5.36
N CYS A 13 0.58 0.87 -5.65
CA CYS A 13 1.73 0.83 -4.76
C CYS A 13 3.01 1.21 -5.48
N THR A 14 3.85 1.98 -4.80
CA THR A 14 5.23 2.25 -5.20
C THR A 14 6.16 1.64 -4.17
N ILE A 15 7.12 0.84 -4.64
CA ILE A 15 8.19 0.20 -3.86
C ILE A 15 9.50 0.90 -4.22
N ASP A 16 10.45 0.89 -3.28
CA ASP A 16 11.75 1.54 -3.40
C ASP A 16 11.60 3.04 -3.67
N PHE A 17 10.59 3.65 -3.05
CA PHE A 17 10.35 5.08 -3.14
C PHE A 17 11.60 5.83 -2.62
N LYS A 18 11.99 6.89 -3.35
CA LYS A 18 13.17 7.68 -2.97
C LYS A 18 12.84 8.49 -1.72
N GLY A 19 13.55 8.22 -0.62
CA GLY A 19 13.34 8.89 0.66
C GLY A 19 13.44 7.90 1.81
N ILE A 20 12.66 8.16 2.86
CA ILE A 20 12.62 7.32 4.07
C ILE A 20 11.54 6.23 4.01
N ASP A 21 10.59 6.37 3.09
CA ASP A 21 9.49 5.43 2.93
C ASP A 21 9.87 4.38 1.90
N SER A 22 9.82 3.11 2.30
CA SER A 22 10.20 2.00 1.41
C SER A 22 9.06 1.64 0.46
N ILE A 23 7.82 1.76 0.94
CA ILE A 23 6.62 1.36 0.22
C ILE A 23 5.53 2.41 0.49
N ILE A 24 4.82 2.85 -0.53
CA ILE A 24 3.63 3.70 -0.37
C ILE A 24 2.53 3.07 -1.20
N CYS A 25 1.40 2.77 -0.57
CA CYS A 25 0.21 2.27 -1.26
C CYS A 25 -0.97 3.21 -1.04
N GLY A 26 -1.81 3.40 -2.04
CA GLY A 26 -3.03 4.19 -1.94
C GLY A 26 -4.09 3.75 -2.92
N GLY A 27 -5.15 4.56 -3.05
CA GLY A 27 -6.27 4.28 -3.95
C GLY A 27 -7.45 3.70 -3.19
N ASN A 28 -8.11 2.69 -3.75
CA ASN A 28 -9.36 2.13 -3.20
C ASN A 28 -9.11 1.19 -1.99
N VAL A 29 -8.38 1.67 -0.98
CA VAL A 29 -8.11 0.92 0.24
C VAL A 29 -9.38 0.83 1.07
N ARG A 30 -9.86 -0.41 1.27
CA ARG A 30 -11.05 -0.73 2.07
C ARG A 30 -10.64 -1.30 3.43
N GLY A 31 -11.62 -1.59 4.29
CA GLY A 31 -11.35 -2.16 5.61
C GLY A 31 -10.57 -1.23 6.54
N ILE A 32 -10.66 0.08 6.35
CA ILE A 32 -9.90 1.06 7.13
C ILE A 32 -10.45 1.15 8.57
N PRO A 33 -9.60 1.13 9.60
CA PRO A 33 -10.03 1.29 10.98
C PRO A 33 -10.79 2.61 11.20
N ALA A 34 -11.89 2.57 11.97
CA ALA A 34 -12.72 3.75 12.27
C ALA A 34 -12.00 4.86 13.07
N SER A 35 -10.84 4.55 13.64
CA SER A 35 -9.94 5.51 14.29
C SER A 35 -9.28 6.45 13.28
N VAL A 36 -9.06 6.00 12.03
CA VAL A 36 -8.50 6.82 10.96
C VAL A 36 -9.53 7.85 10.52
N LYS A 37 -9.22 9.13 10.73
CA LYS A 37 -10.08 10.26 10.36
C LYS A 37 -9.75 10.74 8.95
N GLY A 38 -10.68 11.47 8.35
CA GLY A 38 -10.57 12.00 6.99
C GLY A 38 -11.56 11.35 6.02
N THR A 39 -11.87 12.07 4.96
CA THR A 39 -12.81 11.66 3.91
C THR A 39 -12.12 11.45 2.56
N GLY A 40 -10.89 11.93 2.40
CA GLY A 40 -10.12 11.77 1.17
C GLY A 40 -9.53 10.37 1.02
N CYS A 41 -8.71 10.24 -0.01
CA CYS A 41 -8.17 9.00 -0.48
C CYS A 41 -7.26 8.40 0.59
N PRO A 42 -7.50 7.13 0.93
CA PRO A 42 -6.65 6.47 1.87
C PRO A 42 -5.33 6.06 1.26
N ASP A 43 -4.32 6.10 2.11
CA ASP A 43 -3.00 5.62 1.78
C ASP A 43 -2.34 4.97 3.01
N VAL A 44 -1.34 4.16 2.73
CA VAL A 44 -0.49 3.51 3.71
C VAL A 44 0.93 3.89 3.40
N ARG A 45 1.53 4.63 4.33
CA ARG A 45 2.91 5.07 4.31
C ARG A 45 3.49 4.95 5.71
N ARG A 46 4.79 5.14 5.81
CA ARG A 46 5.44 5.48 7.07
C ARG A 46 6.02 6.88 6.95
N ASP A 47 6.53 7.41 8.05
CA ASP A 47 7.33 8.63 8.04
C ASP A 47 8.64 8.28 8.73
N GLY A 48 9.68 8.00 7.96
CA GLY A 48 10.98 7.76 8.57
C GLY A 48 11.18 6.31 9.05
N ALA A 49 11.62 6.19 10.30
CA ALA A 49 11.78 4.91 11.00
C ALA A 49 10.50 4.46 11.73
N GLU A 50 9.39 5.21 11.59
CA GLU A 50 8.12 4.87 12.21
C GLU A 50 7.46 3.63 11.54
N PRO A 51 6.59 2.91 12.26
CA PRO A 51 5.77 1.86 11.66
C PRO A 51 4.83 2.42 10.57
N TYR A 52 4.39 1.55 9.66
CA TYR A 52 3.35 1.90 8.69
C TYR A 52 2.07 2.33 9.39
N ARG A 53 1.42 3.35 8.81
CA ARG A 53 0.14 3.88 9.28
C ARG A 53 -0.80 4.00 8.09
N ILE A 54 -2.07 3.69 8.33
CA ILE A 54 -3.15 3.96 7.39
C ILE A 54 -3.64 5.37 7.67
N THR A 55 -3.59 6.23 6.66
CA THR A 55 -4.02 7.63 6.73
C THR A 55 -5.08 7.91 5.68
N ARG A 56 -5.80 9.03 5.83
CA ARG A 56 -6.66 9.59 4.78
C ARG A 56 -6.30 11.06 4.61
N GLY A 57 -6.07 11.45 3.37
CA GLY A 57 -5.94 12.86 3.00
C GLY A 57 -7.29 13.56 2.92
N GLU A 58 -7.29 14.72 2.27
CA GLU A 58 -8.49 15.50 1.95
C GLU A 58 -8.94 15.29 0.50
N ASP A 59 -8.02 14.92 -0.40
CA ASP A 59 -8.26 14.77 -1.83
C ASP A 59 -8.94 13.45 -2.20
N ASP A 60 -9.74 13.43 -3.26
CA ASP A 60 -10.35 12.19 -3.78
C ASP A 60 -9.31 11.23 -4.37
N CYS A 61 -9.67 9.94 -4.46
CA CYS A 61 -8.80 8.95 -5.10
C CYS A 61 -8.73 9.17 -6.61
N VAL A 62 -7.52 9.39 -7.09
CA VAL A 62 -7.22 9.44 -8.53
C VAL A 62 -6.71 8.06 -8.98
N PRO A 63 -7.29 7.46 -10.03
CA PRO A 63 -6.78 6.21 -10.58
C PRO A 63 -5.32 6.34 -11.02
N ALA A 64 -4.46 5.46 -10.50
CA ALA A 64 -3.06 5.45 -10.89
C ALA A 64 -2.86 4.75 -12.25
N ARG A 65 -1.87 5.23 -13.02
CA ARG A 65 -1.48 4.66 -14.32
C ARG A 65 -0.15 3.90 -14.21
N TYR A 66 -0.11 2.89 -13.35
CA TYR A 66 1.04 1.98 -13.21
C TYR A 66 0.83 0.68 -13.98
N ALA A 67 1.87 -0.14 -14.05
CA ALA A 67 1.76 -1.47 -14.63
C ALA A 67 0.72 -2.29 -13.83
N PRO A 68 -0.25 -2.95 -14.50
CA PRO A 68 -1.20 -3.81 -13.80
C PRO A 68 -0.48 -5.03 -13.21
N MET A 69 -0.96 -5.48 -12.06
CA MET A 69 -0.47 -6.66 -11.38
C MET A 69 -1.65 -7.51 -10.91
N GLU A 70 -1.75 -8.71 -11.48
CA GLU A 70 -2.85 -9.64 -11.28
C GLU A 70 -2.72 -10.42 -9.97
N VAL A 71 -3.83 -11.05 -9.58
CA VAL A 71 -3.89 -11.95 -8.43
C VAL A 71 -2.85 -13.08 -8.56
N GLY A 72 -2.14 -13.35 -7.46
CA GLY A 72 -1.07 -14.35 -7.39
C GLY A 72 0.30 -13.82 -7.81
N GLN A 73 0.40 -12.58 -8.31
CA GLN A 73 1.67 -11.97 -8.64
C GLN A 73 2.30 -11.30 -7.41
N LYS A 74 3.62 -11.13 -7.47
CA LYS A 74 4.40 -10.32 -6.52
C LYS A 74 5.38 -9.41 -7.25
N LEU A 75 5.62 -8.24 -6.67
CA LEU A 75 6.66 -7.30 -7.06
C LEU A 75 7.74 -7.30 -5.98
N ILE A 76 8.98 -7.60 -6.37
CA ILE A 76 10.13 -7.66 -5.46
C ILE A 76 11.05 -6.49 -5.80
N GLY A 77 11.16 -5.55 -4.87
CA GLY A 77 12.14 -4.47 -4.90
C GLY A 77 13.34 -4.77 -4.00
N GLU A 78 14.23 -3.79 -3.90
CA GLU A 78 15.41 -3.84 -3.03
C GLU A 78 15.04 -3.70 -1.54
N ARG A 79 14.09 -2.81 -1.24
CA ARG A 79 13.70 -2.43 0.13
C ARG A 79 12.41 -3.10 0.60
N GLY A 80 11.68 -3.75 -0.30
CA GLY A 80 10.41 -4.37 0.04
C GLY A 80 9.84 -5.29 -1.02
N THR A 81 8.84 -6.05 -0.63
CA THR A 81 8.09 -6.94 -1.51
C THR A 81 6.60 -6.69 -1.31
N CYS A 82 5.85 -6.61 -2.39
CA CYS A 82 4.40 -6.58 -2.37
C CYS A 82 3.80 -7.74 -3.16
N ALA A 83 2.65 -8.23 -2.74
CA ALA A 83 1.89 -9.26 -3.44
C ALA A 83 0.42 -8.87 -3.55
N VAL A 84 -0.22 -9.27 -4.65
CA VAL A 84 -1.66 -9.15 -4.85
C VAL A 84 -2.27 -10.54 -4.65
N GLY A 85 -3.16 -10.66 -3.67
CA GLY A 85 -3.87 -11.89 -3.35
C GLY A 85 -5.33 -11.85 -3.79
N GLU A 86 -6.02 -12.96 -3.56
CA GLU A 86 -7.47 -13.05 -3.81
C GLU A 86 -8.27 -12.13 -2.89
N GLY A 87 -9.51 -11.81 -3.30
CA GLY A 87 -10.43 -11.00 -2.48
C GLY A 87 -10.01 -9.54 -2.31
N GLY A 88 -9.18 -9.01 -3.23
CA GLY A 88 -8.67 -7.64 -3.17
C GLY A 88 -7.61 -7.42 -2.11
N LEU A 89 -6.87 -8.48 -1.78
CA LEU A 89 -5.75 -8.42 -0.86
C LEU A 89 -4.52 -7.80 -1.54
N VAL A 90 -3.92 -6.82 -0.89
CA VAL A 90 -2.56 -6.36 -1.19
C VAL A 90 -1.75 -6.40 0.08
N ALA A 91 -0.68 -7.16 0.10
CA ALA A 91 0.22 -7.27 1.25
C ALA A 91 1.61 -6.79 0.85
N CYS A 92 2.21 -5.96 1.70
CA CYS A 92 3.56 -5.45 1.49
C CYS A 92 4.39 -5.60 2.76
N ILE A 93 5.66 -5.93 2.60
CA ILE A 93 6.61 -6.10 3.69
C ILE A 93 7.97 -5.51 3.30
N GLU A 94 8.62 -4.87 4.26
CA GLU A 94 9.98 -4.40 4.11
C GLU A 94 10.99 -5.53 4.26
N ALA A 95 12.11 -5.42 3.54
CA ALA A 95 13.18 -6.40 3.60
C ALA A 95 13.87 -6.44 4.99
N ASP A 96 14.09 -5.27 5.60
CA ASP A 96 15.04 -5.14 6.72
C ASP A 96 14.38 -5.11 8.11
N HIS A 97 13.15 -4.61 8.23
CA HIS A 97 12.58 -4.27 9.55
C HIS A 97 11.34 -5.10 9.95
N LYS A 98 10.96 -6.11 9.16
CA LYS A 98 9.73 -6.92 9.35
C LYS A 98 8.44 -6.08 9.48
N HIS A 99 8.50 -4.79 9.15
CA HIS A 99 7.33 -3.93 9.10
C HIS A 99 6.62 -4.12 7.78
N GLY A 100 5.31 -4.00 7.83
CA GLY A 100 4.48 -4.21 6.67
C GLY A 100 3.04 -3.89 6.95
N PHE A 101 2.22 -4.25 5.99
CA PHE A 101 0.80 -4.03 6.06
C PHE A 101 0.07 -4.99 5.14
N VAL A 102 -1.19 -5.19 5.46
CA VAL A 102 -2.14 -5.93 4.64
C VAL A 102 -3.35 -5.05 4.42
N LEU A 103 -3.70 -4.87 3.15
CA LEU A 103 -4.88 -4.14 2.70
C LEU A 103 -5.88 -5.16 2.19
N GLN A 104 -7.06 -5.20 2.78
CA GLN A 104 -8.13 -6.06 2.32
C GLN A 104 -9.50 -5.52 2.75
N PRO A 105 -10.58 -5.83 2.01
CA PRO A 105 -11.91 -5.31 2.31
C PRO A 105 -12.45 -5.65 3.71
N SER A 106 -12.10 -6.82 4.25
CA SER A 106 -12.56 -7.30 5.56
C SER A 106 -11.88 -6.62 6.75
N GLY A 107 -10.80 -5.88 6.52
CA GLY A 107 -10.04 -5.21 7.56
C GLY A 107 -8.58 -5.10 7.20
N SER A 108 -8.08 -3.88 7.06
CA SER A 108 -6.69 -3.55 6.74
C SER A 108 -5.92 -3.25 8.02
N TRP A 109 -4.65 -3.64 8.08
CA TRP A 109 -3.80 -3.42 9.26
C TRP A 109 -2.33 -3.24 8.89
N THR A 110 -1.56 -2.74 9.84
CA THR A 110 -0.10 -2.55 9.76
C THR A 110 0.58 -3.31 10.91
N PHE A 111 1.86 -3.64 10.76
CA PHE A 111 2.70 -4.31 11.76
C PHE A 111 4.17 -3.90 11.61
#